data_AF-A0A6N8EFD0-F1
#
_entry.id   AF-A0A6N8EFD0-F1
#
_cell.length_a   1.000
_cell.length_b   1.000
_cell.length_c   1.000
_cell.angle_alpha   90.00
_cell.angle_beta   90.00
_cell.angle_gamma   90.00
#
_symmetry.space_group_name_H-M   'P 1'
#
loop_
_entity.id
_entity.type
_entity.pdbx_description
1 polymer ?
#
loop_
_entity_poly.entity_id
_entity_poly.type
_entity_poly.pdbx_seq_one_letter_code
_entity_poly.pdbx_strand_id
1 'polypeptide(L)'
;MMNKDPIVRRILVTGCGRSGTHYVTSVLRRLGMDVLHEKMGADGIVAWQFAIKEVLAKQANGRGVAFEHVVHLVRDPIKVISSNHTNNEHAWSHIFAYCPECKNENLTVQCAKFWTAWNKRAEEVADFRIRLEDFSNQFALLCSILKLSENRDALVARNVKDIDSRSDWKKYKNTSWDELYSLDRVAAQDAWELARSYGYYE
;
A
#
# COMPACT_ATOMS: atom_id res chain seq x y z
N MET A 1 21.89 -17.25 -24.82
CA MET A 1 21.33 -15.91 -24.54
C MET A 1 22.01 -15.41 -23.28
N MET A 2 22.67 -14.25 -23.29
CA MET A 2 23.21 -13.67 -22.05
C MET A 2 22.04 -13.31 -21.13
N ASN A 3 21.89 -14.02 -20.02
CA ASN A 3 21.13 -13.52 -18.87
C ASN A 3 21.78 -12.19 -18.48
N LYS A 4 21.08 -11.09 -18.69
CA LYS A 4 21.48 -9.80 -18.12
C LYS A 4 20.90 -9.76 -16.71
N ASP A 5 21.75 -9.52 -15.73
CA ASP A 5 21.31 -9.36 -14.34
C ASP A 5 20.24 -8.26 -14.21
N PRO A 6 19.31 -8.40 -13.26
CA PRO A 6 18.28 -7.38 -13.03
C PRO A 6 18.93 -6.06 -12.60
N ILE A 7 18.30 -4.97 -13.02
CA ILE A 7 18.59 -3.65 -12.47
C ILE A 7 18.12 -3.66 -11.02
N VAL A 8 19.04 -3.47 -10.09
CA VAL A 8 18.68 -3.37 -8.68
C VAL A 8 18.34 -1.92 -8.36
N ARG A 9 17.20 -1.71 -7.69
CA ARG A 9 16.74 -0.45 -7.12
C ARG A 9 16.74 -0.55 -5.60
N ARG A 10 16.80 0.57 -4.91
CA ARG A 10 16.96 0.59 -3.46
C ARG A 10 15.67 0.23 -2.74
N ILE A 11 14.53 0.73 -3.20
CA ILE A 11 13.27 0.55 -2.49
C ILE A 11 12.04 0.38 -3.38
N LEU A 12 11.22 -0.58 -3.01
CA LEU A 12 9.81 -0.65 -3.38
C LEU A 12 8.98 -0.39 -2.12
N VAL A 13 8.01 0.52 -2.19
CA VAL A 13 6.92 0.58 -1.21
C VAL A 13 5.64 0.14 -1.89
N THR A 14 5.00 -0.90 -1.34
CA THR A 14 3.76 -1.46 -1.88
C THR A 14 2.77 -1.81 -0.76
N GLY A 15 1.58 -2.24 -1.13
CA GLY A 15 0.46 -2.49 -0.22
C GLY A 15 -0.87 -2.30 -0.94
N CYS A 16 -1.98 -2.32 -0.21
CA CYS A 16 -3.27 -1.97 -0.80
C CYS A 16 -3.30 -0.50 -1.24
N GLY A 17 -3.93 -0.21 -2.39
CA GLY A 17 -4.20 1.17 -2.80
C GLY A 17 -4.89 1.97 -1.70
N ARG A 18 -4.70 3.29 -1.68
CA ARG A 18 -5.26 4.23 -0.68
C ARG A 18 -4.64 4.15 0.73
N SER A 19 -3.58 3.38 0.92
CA SER A 19 -2.85 3.25 2.20
C SER A 19 -1.84 4.37 2.50
N GLY A 20 -1.95 5.54 1.86
CA GLY A 20 -1.04 6.67 2.09
C GLY A 20 0.22 6.69 1.21
N THR A 21 0.20 6.02 0.06
CA THR A 21 1.32 5.95 -0.89
C THR A 21 1.89 7.32 -1.28
N HIS A 22 1.04 8.31 -1.57
CA HIS A 22 1.49 9.68 -1.89
C HIS A 22 2.26 10.35 -0.75
N TYR A 23 1.87 10.11 0.51
CA TYR A 23 2.56 10.65 1.67
C TYR A 23 3.97 10.07 1.73
N VAL A 24 4.09 8.75 1.66
CA VAL A 24 5.40 8.07 1.71
C VAL A 24 6.30 8.47 0.54
N THR A 25 5.75 8.59 -0.68
CA THR A 25 6.50 9.14 -1.83
C THR A 25 7.05 10.54 -1.52
N SER A 26 6.24 11.43 -0.94
CA SER A 26 6.69 12.78 -0.60
C SER A 26 7.78 12.77 0.46
N VAL A 27 7.71 11.90 1.46
CA VAL A 27 8.75 11.78 2.49
C VAL A 27 10.07 11.31 1.89
N LEU A 28 10.06 10.22 1.10
CA LEU A 28 11.26 9.67 0.46
C LEU A 28 11.93 10.70 -0.48
N ARG A 29 11.13 11.48 -1.22
CA ARG A 29 11.65 12.56 -2.06
C ARG A 29 12.28 13.70 -1.27
N ARG A 30 11.73 14.04 -0.10
CA ARG A 30 12.31 15.06 0.81
C ARG A 30 13.59 14.56 1.48
N LEU A 31 13.78 13.25 1.59
CA LEU A 31 15.07 12.65 1.96
C LEU A 31 16.09 12.64 0.81
N GLY A 32 15.78 13.25 -0.32
CA GLY A 32 16.68 13.36 -1.47
C GLY A 32 16.67 12.15 -2.40
N MET A 33 15.76 11.18 -2.21
CA MET A 33 15.67 10.02 -3.09
C MET A 33 14.86 10.32 -4.36
N ASP A 34 15.27 9.74 -5.48
CA ASP A 34 14.46 9.66 -6.70
C ASP A 34 13.54 8.43 -6.64
N VAL A 35 12.48 8.57 -5.86
CA VAL A 35 11.36 7.61 -5.74
C VAL A 35 10.07 8.30 -6.16
N LEU A 36 9.33 7.71 -7.12
CA LEU A 36 8.09 8.28 -7.65
C LEU A 36 6.88 7.41 -7.32
N HIS A 37 5.68 8.01 -7.40
CA HIS A 37 4.41 7.30 -7.22
C HIS A 37 3.99 6.69 -8.56
N GLU A 38 3.86 5.37 -8.59
CA GLU A 38 3.44 4.54 -9.74
C GLU A 38 4.28 4.72 -11.02
N LYS A 39 5.48 5.30 -10.88
CA LYS A 39 6.50 5.42 -11.92
C LYS A 39 7.87 5.05 -11.32
N MET A 40 8.72 4.36 -12.06
CA MET A 40 10.06 4.00 -11.58
C MET A 40 10.98 5.23 -11.58
N GLY A 41 11.57 5.54 -10.43
CA GLY A 41 12.69 6.48 -10.29
C GLY A 41 14.05 5.77 -10.26
N ALA A 42 15.14 6.52 -10.13
CA ALA A 42 16.49 5.97 -10.06
C ALA A 42 16.72 5.16 -8.77
N ASP A 43 16.11 5.56 -7.66
CA ASP A 43 16.22 4.84 -6.38
C ASP A 43 15.09 3.84 -6.16
N GLY A 44 13.91 4.02 -6.76
CA GLY A 44 12.80 3.12 -6.52
C GLY A 44 11.42 3.62 -6.92
N ILE A 45 10.38 2.99 -6.36
CA ILE A 45 8.98 3.27 -6.68
C ILE A 45 8.07 3.06 -5.46
N VAL A 46 7.00 3.83 -5.38
CA VAL A 46 5.83 3.54 -4.52
C VAL A 46 4.66 3.16 -5.43
N ALA A 47 4.26 1.89 -5.45
CA ALA A 47 3.23 1.40 -6.36
C ALA A 47 2.46 0.23 -5.74
N TRP A 48 1.13 0.35 -5.67
CA TRP A 48 0.26 -0.72 -5.14
C TRP A 48 0.20 -1.93 -6.08
N GLN A 49 0.35 -1.72 -7.38
CA GLN A 49 0.33 -2.78 -8.40
C GLN A 49 1.44 -3.81 -8.19
N PHE A 50 2.53 -3.43 -7.51
CA PHE A 50 3.70 -4.29 -7.29
C PHE A 50 3.54 -5.22 -6.09
N ALA A 51 2.41 -5.16 -5.36
CA ALA A 51 2.01 -6.22 -4.44
C ALA A 51 1.74 -7.54 -5.19
N ILE A 52 1.48 -7.47 -6.50
CA ILE A 52 1.29 -8.64 -7.35
C ILE A 52 2.64 -9.13 -7.86
N LYS A 53 3.06 -10.31 -7.43
CA LYS A 53 4.34 -10.93 -7.80
C LYS A 53 4.51 -11.07 -9.31
N GLU A 54 3.44 -11.35 -10.05
CA GLU A 54 3.45 -11.44 -11.51
C GLU A 54 3.70 -10.08 -12.18
N VAL A 55 3.18 -8.99 -11.61
CA VAL A 55 3.43 -7.63 -12.10
C VAL A 55 4.90 -7.26 -11.86
N LEU A 56 5.40 -7.57 -10.67
CA LEU A 56 6.82 -7.40 -10.31
C LEU A 56 7.72 -8.20 -11.27
N ALA A 57 7.39 -9.47 -11.51
CA ALA A 57 8.13 -10.36 -12.42
C ALA A 57 8.02 -9.93 -13.91
N LYS A 58 6.90 -9.34 -14.34
CA LYS A 58 6.77 -8.80 -15.71
C LYS A 58 7.64 -7.56 -15.92
N GLN A 59 7.75 -6.68 -14.92
CA GLN A 59 8.77 -5.63 -14.94
C GLN A 59 10.18 -6.23 -14.91
N ALA A 60 10.32 -7.44 -14.36
CA ALA A 60 11.56 -8.21 -14.41
C ALA A 60 11.91 -8.74 -15.84
N ASN A 61 10.93 -8.94 -16.72
CA ASN A 61 11.13 -9.70 -17.96
C ASN A 61 11.50 -8.85 -19.19
N GLY A 62 12.76 -8.40 -19.16
CA GLY A 62 13.54 -7.86 -20.30
C GLY A 62 15.02 -7.59 -19.95
N ARG A 63 15.28 -7.34 -18.65
CA ARG A 63 16.54 -7.43 -17.87
C ARG A 63 16.13 -7.55 -16.41
N GLY A 64 15.15 -6.72 -16.09
CA GLY A 64 14.33 -6.78 -14.91
C GLY A 64 14.66 -5.77 -13.85
N VAL A 65 13.75 -5.62 -12.88
CA VAL A 65 13.99 -4.80 -11.70
C VAL A 65 13.86 -5.67 -10.47
N ALA A 66 14.89 -5.67 -9.64
CA ALA A 66 14.86 -6.18 -8.28
C ALA A 66 14.97 -5.00 -7.31
N PHE A 67 14.56 -5.20 -6.07
CA PHE A 67 14.66 -4.19 -5.02
C PHE A 67 15.52 -4.70 -3.88
N GLU A 68 16.40 -3.85 -3.35
CA GLU A 68 17.16 -4.15 -2.12
C GLU A 68 16.23 -4.29 -0.92
N HIS A 69 15.16 -3.48 -0.90
CA HIS A 69 14.16 -3.48 0.16
C HIS A 69 12.73 -3.34 -0.40
N VAL A 70 11.83 -4.20 0.05
CA VAL A 70 10.39 -4.15 -0.24
C VAL A 70 9.64 -3.88 1.06
N VAL A 71 8.98 -2.72 1.11
CA VAL A 71 8.19 -2.26 2.25
C VAL A 71 6.71 -2.52 2.00
N HIS A 72 6.06 -3.23 2.91
CA HIS A 72 4.61 -3.33 2.98
C HIS A 72 4.04 -2.16 3.80
N LEU A 73 3.47 -1.17 3.11
CA LEU A 73 2.74 -0.07 3.72
C LEU A 73 1.30 -0.49 4.00
N VAL A 74 0.94 -0.51 5.27
CA VAL A 74 -0.44 -0.73 5.73
C VAL A 74 -1.00 0.53 6.36
N ARG A 75 -2.32 0.66 6.36
CA ARG A 75 -3.09 1.73 6.99
C ARG A 75 -4.35 1.12 7.60
N ASP A 76 -4.97 1.82 8.55
CA ASP A 76 -6.27 1.46 9.12
C ASP A 76 -7.23 0.88 8.06
N PRO A 77 -7.70 -0.36 8.26
CA PRO A 77 -8.49 -1.10 7.27
C PRO A 77 -9.78 -0.40 6.92
N ILE A 78 -10.52 0.12 7.91
CA ILE A 78 -11.80 0.77 7.68
C ILE A 78 -11.61 2.06 6.87
N LYS A 79 -10.57 2.85 7.16
CA LYS A 79 -10.22 4.05 6.37
C LYS A 79 -9.86 3.68 4.93
N VAL A 80 -9.11 2.60 4.71
CA VAL A 80 -8.73 2.16 3.36
C VAL A 80 -9.94 1.61 2.59
N ILE A 81 -10.72 0.72 3.20
CA ILE A 81 -11.96 0.15 2.63
C ILE A 81 -12.94 1.27 2.25
N SER A 82 -13.16 2.22 3.16
CA SER A 82 -13.99 3.41 2.92
C SER A 82 -13.46 4.21 1.73
N SER A 83 -12.14 4.47 1.67
CA SER A 83 -11.55 5.22 0.56
C SER A 83 -11.60 4.47 -0.78
N ASN A 84 -11.54 3.14 -0.78
CA ASN A 84 -11.58 2.32 -2.00
C ASN A 84 -12.93 2.38 -2.74
N HIS A 85 -13.99 2.88 -2.10
CA HIS A 85 -15.26 3.18 -2.78
C HIS A 85 -15.10 4.21 -3.91
N THR A 86 -14.01 4.99 -3.89
CA THR A 86 -13.70 5.98 -4.93
C THR A 86 -12.80 5.47 -6.05
N ASN A 87 -12.45 4.18 -6.04
CA ASN A 87 -11.70 3.57 -7.14
C ASN A 87 -12.51 3.64 -8.43
N ASN A 88 -11.87 4.06 -9.51
CA ASN A 88 -12.48 4.16 -10.83
C ASN A 88 -12.48 2.80 -11.54
N GLU A 89 -13.15 2.74 -12.70
CA GLU A 89 -13.26 1.52 -13.51
C GLU A 89 -11.90 0.94 -13.92
N HIS A 90 -10.91 1.80 -14.20
CA HIS A 90 -9.57 1.34 -14.57
C HIS A 90 -8.87 0.61 -13.41
N ALA A 91 -8.96 1.17 -12.20
CA ALA A 91 -8.44 0.53 -11.00
C ALA A 91 -9.13 -0.80 -10.74
N TRP A 92 -10.47 -0.85 -10.82
CA TRP A 92 -11.22 -2.10 -10.64
C TRP A 92 -10.88 -3.15 -11.70
N SER A 93 -10.72 -2.74 -12.95
CA SER A 93 -10.31 -3.63 -14.04
C SER A 93 -8.95 -4.28 -13.76
N HIS A 94 -7.98 -3.49 -13.26
CA HIS A 94 -6.69 -4.04 -12.84
C HIS A 94 -6.82 -4.99 -11.64
N ILE A 95 -7.61 -4.61 -10.63
CA ILE A 95 -7.83 -5.45 -9.44
C ILE A 95 -8.43 -6.80 -9.83
N PHE A 96 -9.48 -6.81 -10.66
CA PHE A 96 -10.16 -8.05 -11.06
C PHE A 96 -9.32 -8.94 -11.97
N ALA A 97 -8.33 -8.39 -12.68
CA ALA A 97 -7.39 -9.19 -13.46
C ALA A 97 -6.51 -10.11 -12.57
N TYR A 98 -6.32 -9.76 -11.29
CA TYR A 98 -5.47 -10.51 -10.35
C TYR A 98 -6.20 -11.02 -9.10
N CYS A 99 -7.38 -10.47 -8.80
CA CYS A 99 -8.29 -10.87 -7.73
C CYS A 99 -9.74 -10.89 -8.26
N PRO A 100 -10.11 -11.81 -9.16
CA PRO A 100 -11.49 -11.94 -9.60
C PRO A 100 -12.44 -12.28 -8.43
N GLU A 101 -11.94 -12.96 -7.39
CA GLU A 101 -12.67 -13.29 -6.16
C GLU A 101 -13.11 -12.06 -5.35
N CYS A 102 -12.48 -10.90 -5.60
CA CYS A 102 -12.84 -9.65 -4.97
C CYS A 102 -14.19 -9.11 -5.48
N LYS A 103 -14.63 -9.48 -6.68
CA LYS A 103 -15.86 -8.96 -7.30
C LYS A 103 -17.09 -9.31 -6.44
N ASN A 104 -17.90 -8.31 -6.14
CA ASN A 104 -19.13 -8.48 -5.33
C ASN A 104 -20.19 -7.46 -5.77
N GLU A 105 -21.47 -7.80 -5.64
CA GLU A 105 -22.57 -6.86 -5.91
C GLU A 105 -22.59 -5.69 -4.92
N ASN A 106 -22.15 -5.93 -3.68
CA ASN A 106 -21.98 -4.89 -2.67
C ASN A 106 -20.56 -4.31 -2.72
N LEU A 107 -20.45 -3.02 -3.06
CA LEU A 107 -19.16 -2.33 -3.20
C LEU A 107 -18.33 -2.32 -1.90
N THR A 108 -18.98 -2.27 -0.73
CA THR A 108 -18.28 -2.27 0.56
C THR A 108 -17.63 -3.62 0.82
N VAL A 109 -18.35 -4.72 0.55
CA VAL A 109 -17.80 -6.08 0.62
C VAL A 109 -16.68 -6.27 -0.41
N GLN A 110 -16.85 -5.76 -1.64
CA GLN A 110 -15.80 -5.79 -2.67
C GLN A 110 -14.54 -5.05 -2.22
N CYS A 111 -14.68 -3.88 -1.58
CA CYS A 111 -13.55 -3.12 -1.05
C CYS A 111 -12.85 -3.86 0.09
N ALA A 112 -13.59 -4.55 0.96
CA ALA A 112 -13.02 -5.39 2.03
C ALA A 112 -12.25 -6.58 1.46
N LYS A 113 -12.84 -7.31 0.51
CA LYS A 113 -12.15 -8.41 -0.20
C LYS A 113 -10.89 -7.93 -0.90
N PHE A 114 -10.95 -6.78 -1.57
CA PHE A 114 -9.77 -6.15 -2.17
C PHE A 114 -8.70 -5.81 -1.14
N TRP A 115 -9.05 -5.16 -0.04
CA TRP A 115 -8.10 -4.84 1.02
C TRP A 115 -7.40 -6.10 1.55
N THR A 116 -8.17 -7.15 1.86
CA THR A 116 -7.64 -8.42 2.37
C THR A 116 -6.73 -9.10 1.35
N ALA A 117 -7.24 -9.31 0.14
CA ALA A 117 -6.54 -10.05 -0.92
C ALA A 117 -5.24 -9.35 -1.36
N TRP A 118 -5.26 -8.02 -1.46
CA TRP A 118 -4.10 -7.26 -1.91
C TRP A 118 -3.02 -7.14 -0.85
N ASN A 119 -3.41 -6.99 0.42
CA ASN A 119 -2.44 -6.97 1.50
C ASN A 119 -1.78 -8.34 1.69
N LYS A 120 -2.51 -9.47 1.60
CA LYS A 120 -1.90 -10.81 1.65
C LYS A 120 -0.82 -10.99 0.57
N ARG A 121 -1.10 -10.53 -0.65
CA ARG A 121 -0.11 -10.57 -1.75
C ARG A 121 1.09 -9.65 -1.50
N ALA A 122 0.87 -8.48 -0.89
CA ALA A 122 1.97 -7.61 -0.46
C ALA A 122 2.86 -8.27 0.61
N GLU A 123 2.30 -9.08 1.53
CA GLU A 123 3.09 -9.85 2.51
C GLU A 123 4.03 -10.86 1.85
N GLU A 124 3.60 -11.48 0.75
CA GLU A 124 4.40 -12.50 0.06
C GLU A 124 5.69 -11.95 -0.56
N VAL A 125 5.76 -10.64 -0.82
CA VAL A 125 6.89 -9.99 -1.49
C VAL A 125 7.67 -9.04 -0.59
N ALA A 126 7.14 -8.69 0.59
CA ALA A 126 7.73 -7.68 1.46
C ALA A 126 8.76 -8.25 2.41
N ASP A 127 9.83 -7.47 2.64
CA ASP A 127 10.84 -7.78 3.64
C ASP A 127 10.39 -7.35 5.04
N PHE A 128 9.65 -6.24 5.12
CA PHE A 128 9.11 -5.71 6.37
C PHE A 128 7.88 -4.84 6.14
N ARG A 129 7.12 -4.64 7.22
CA ARG A 129 5.87 -3.86 7.23
C ARG A 129 6.03 -2.56 7.99
N ILE A 130 5.43 -1.51 7.47
CA ILE A 130 5.28 -0.20 8.12
C ILE A 130 3.81 0.16 8.19
N ARG A 131 3.35 0.58 9.38
CA ARG A 131 2.02 1.15 9.57
C ARG A 131 2.07 2.64 9.32
N LEU A 132 1.17 3.17 8.49
CA LEU A 132 1.13 4.59 8.17
C LEU A 132 0.94 5.44 9.43
N GLU A 133 0.09 4.98 10.35
CA GLU A 133 -0.21 5.63 11.62
C GLU A 133 1.02 5.70 12.54
N ASP A 134 1.93 4.73 12.44
CA ASP A 134 3.18 4.68 13.21
C ASP A 134 4.39 5.16 12.40
N PHE A 135 4.18 5.69 11.18
CA PHE A 135 5.27 5.97 10.24
C PHE A 135 6.32 6.90 10.84
N SER A 136 5.91 7.90 11.62
CA SER A 136 6.83 8.80 12.32
C SER A 136 7.70 8.09 13.36
N ASN A 137 7.18 7.06 14.03
CA ASN A 137 7.92 6.27 15.01
C ASN A 137 8.86 5.27 14.32
N GLN A 138 8.45 4.77 13.15
CA GLN A 138 9.20 3.82 12.32
C GLN A 138 10.17 4.53 11.35
N PHE A 139 10.19 5.86 11.33
CA PHE A 139 10.97 6.66 10.38
C PHE A 139 12.48 6.45 10.52
N ALA A 140 12.99 6.42 11.76
CA ALA A 140 14.41 6.20 12.02
C ALA A 140 14.86 4.82 11.50
N LEU A 141 14.02 3.79 11.65
CA LEU A 141 14.28 2.46 11.10
C LEU A 141 14.33 2.49 9.57
N LEU A 142 13.38 3.16 8.92
CA LEU A 142 13.37 3.31 7.47
C LEU A 142 14.64 4.02 6.96
N CYS A 143 15.05 5.13 7.60
CA CYS A 143 16.29 5.82 7.28
C CYS A 143 17.52 4.93 7.47
N SER A 144 17.57 4.14 8.55
CA SER A 144 18.66 3.21 8.81
C SER A 144 18.76 2.12 7.74
N ILE A 145 17.63 1.50 7.37
CA ILE A 145 17.57 0.48 6.30
C ILE A 145 18.07 1.08 4.98
N LEU A 146 17.62 2.29 4.68
CA LEU A 146 18.02 3.02 3.48
C LEU A 146 19.38 3.72 3.62
N LYS A 147 20.13 3.55 4.72
CA LYS A 147 21.43 4.21 4.93
C LYS A 147 21.38 5.73 4.66
N LEU A 148 20.29 6.38 5.05
CA LEU A 148 20.06 7.81 4.93
C LEU A 148 20.22 8.47 6.30
N SER A 149 20.70 9.71 6.33
CA SER A 149 20.64 10.54 7.53
C SER A 149 19.17 10.83 7.88
N GLU A 150 18.79 10.60 9.14
CA GLU A 150 17.46 10.97 9.61
C GLU A 150 17.27 12.49 9.50
N ASN A 151 16.32 12.92 8.67
CA ASN A 151 15.87 14.30 8.60
C ASN A 151 14.37 14.35 8.88
N ARG A 152 14.00 14.73 10.10
CA ARG A 152 12.59 14.78 10.52
C ARG A 152 11.77 15.86 9.80
N ASP A 153 12.40 16.85 9.16
CA ASP A 153 11.67 17.82 8.33
C ASP A 153 11.02 17.16 7.11
N ALA A 154 11.54 16.00 6.69
CA ALA A 154 10.92 15.19 5.64
C ALA A 154 9.54 14.66 6.04
N LEU A 155 9.27 14.45 7.33
CA LEU A 155 7.98 13.98 7.86
C LEU A 155 6.88 15.06 7.80
N VAL A 156 7.25 16.34 7.66
CA VAL A 156 6.33 17.50 7.59
C VAL A 156 5.59 17.56 6.23
N ALA A 157 5.63 16.48 5.46
CA ALA A 157 4.90 16.32 4.21
C ALA A 157 3.39 16.16 4.49
N ARG A 158 2.71 17.25 4.90
CA ARG A 158 1.35 17.27 5.47
C ARG A 158 1.30 16.51 6.79
N ASN A 159 0.75 17.14 7.84
CA ASN A 159 0.57 16.44 9.11
C ASN A 159 -0.21 15.14 8.85
N VAL A 160 0.06 14.06 9.59
CA VAL A 160 -0.84 12.88 9.58
C VAL A 160 -2.28 13.32 9.91
N LYS A 161 -2.42 14.38 10.72
CA LYS A 161 -3.70 15.09 10.92
C LYS A 161 -4.30 15.68 9.66
N ASP A 162 -3.53 16.03 8.62
CA ASP A 162 -4.01 16.49 7.31
C ASP A 162 -4.33 15.38 6.31
N ILE A 163 -3.86 14.16 6.56
CA ILE A 163 -4.40 12.96 5.90
C ILE A 163 -5.85 12.75 6.35
N ASP A 164 -6.15 13.07 7.62
CA ASP A 164 -7.50 13.11 8.19
C ASP A 164 -8.20 14.49 8.03
N SER A 165 -7.51 15.61 7.77
CA SER A 165 -8.10 16.97 7.77
C SER A 165 -8.66 17.42 6.42
N ARG A 166 -8.47 16.63 5.34
CA ARG A 166 -9.22 16.90 4.13
C ARG A 166 -10.70 16.84 4.48
N SER A 167 -11.40 17.93 4.24
CA SER A 167 -12.84 18.01 3.98
C SER A 167 -13.39 16.90 3.06
N ASP A 168 -12.52 16.08 2.45
CA ASP A 168 -12.84 14.88 1.68
C ASP A 168 -13.11 13.62 2.49
N TRP A 169 -12.70 13.48 3.77
CA TRP A 169 -13.07 12.28 4.53
C TRP A 169 -14.60 12.19 4.73
N LYS A 170 -15.25 13.36 4.85
CA LYS A 170 -16.71 13.50 4.83
C LYS A 170 -17.34 13.12 3.48
N LYS A 171 -16.57 12.99 2.40
CA LYS A 171 -17.02 12.51 1.08
C LYS A 171 -16.92 10.99 0.96
N TYR A 172 -16.14 10.32 1.80
CA TYR A 172 -16.03 8.87 1.75
C TYR A 172 -17.17 8.24 2.53
N LYS A 173 -17.66 7.10 2.05
CA LYS A 173 -18.62 6.29 2.81
C LYS A 173 -17.95 5.91 4.13
N ASN A 174 -18.54 6.32 5.25
CA ASN A 174 -18.03 5.97 6.57
C ASN A 174 -18.44 4.51 6.87
N THR A 175 -17.62 3.55 6.42
CA THR A 175 -17.85 2.13 6.68
C THR A 175 -17.49 1.81 8.13
N SER A 176 -18.07 0.76 8.71
CA SER A 176 -17.66 0.21 10.00
C SER A 176 -17.50 -1.32 9.94
N TRP A 177 -16.86 -1.89 10.96
CA TRP A 177 -16.81 -3.34 11.13
C TRP A 177 -18.22 -3.94 11.27
N ASP A 178 -19.10 -3.31 12.06
CA ASP A 178 -20.48 -3.76 12.23
C ASP A 178 -21.24 -3.80 10.91
N GLU A 179 -21.08 -2.77 10.07
CA GLU A 179 -21.65 -2.75 8.73
C GLU A 179 -21.10 -3.92 7.91
N LEU A 180 -19.77 -4.11 7.88
CA LEU A 180 -19.16 -5.22 7.14
C LEU A 180 -19.67 -6.59 7.61
N TYR A 181 -19.75 -6.83 8.92
CA TYR A 181 -20.26 -8.08 9.48
C TYR A 181 -21.74 -8.30 9.15
N SER A 182 -22.54 -7.23 9.03
CA SER A 182 -23.94 -7.30 8.61
C SER A 182 -24.11 -7.62 7.12
N LEU A 183 -23.16 -7.18 6.28
CA LEU A 183 -23.21 -7.36 4.84
C LEU A 183 -22.63 -8.71 4.40
N ASP A 184 -21.46 -9.09 4.92
CA ASP A 184 -20.78 -10.34 4.61
C ASP A 184 -19.86 -10.73 5.78
N ARG A 185 -20.34 -11.64 6.62
CA ARG A 185 -19.62 -12.10 7.82
C ARG A 185 -18.26 -12.73 7.49
N VAL A 186 -18.12 -13.41 6.35
CA VAL A 186 -16.87 -14.09 5.99
C VAL A 186 -15.84 -13.06 5.56
N ALA A 187 -16.21 -12.14 4.66
CA ALA A 187 -15.30 -11.09 4.22
C ALA A 187 -14.89 -10.16 5.38
N ALA A 188 -15.83 -9.86 6.29
CA ALA A 188 -15.56 -9.07 7.49
C ALA A 188 -14.57 -9.77 8.43
N GLN A 189 -14.78 -11.06 8.71
CA GLN A 189 -13.89 -11.85 9.56
C GLN A 189 -12.49 -11.94 8.95
N ASP A 190 -12.38 -12.25 7.66
CA ASP A 190 -11.08 -12.34 6.98
C ASP A 190 -10.30 -11.02 7.03
N ALA A 191 -10.99 -9.89 6.81
CA ALA A 191 -10.39 -8.56 6.91
C ALA A 191 -9.99 -8.23 8.35
N TRP A 192 -10.83 -8.57 9.33
CA TRP A 192 -10.56 -8.32 10.75
C TRP A 192 -9.37 -9.12 11.27
N GLU A 193 -9.28 -10.41 10.94
CA GLU A 193 -8.16 -11.26 11.35
C GLU A 193 -6.83 -10.75 10.77
N LEU A 194 -6.83 -10.34 9.50
CA LEU A 194 -5.66 -9.75 8.87
C LEU A 194 -5.32 -8.38 9.47
N ALA A 195 -6.31 -7.56 9.78
CA ALA A 195 -6.11 -6.29 10.47
C ALA A 195 -5.45 -6.48 11.83
N ARG A 196 -5.89 -7.49 12.60
CA ARG A 196 -5.30 -7.85 13.90
C ARG A 196 -3.87 -8.35 13.77
N SER A 197 -3.56 -9.15 12.75
CA SER A 197 -2.17 -9.55 12.50
C SER A 197 -1.27 -8.37 12.13
N TYR A 198 -1.86 -7.24 11.71
CA TYR A 198 -1.16 -5.99 11.38
C TYR A 198 -1.13 -5.01 12.56
N GLY A 199 -1.71 -5.37 13.71
CA GLY A 199 -1.76 -4.55 14.92
C GLY A 199 -2.92 -3.57 14.98
N TYR A 200 -3.97 -3.74 14.16
CA TYR A 200 -5.23 -3.00 14.29
C TYR A 200 -6.22 -3.83 15.11
N TYR A 201 -6.70 -3.28 16.23
CA TYR A 201 -7.58 -3.98 17.19
C TYR A 201 -8.93 -3.29 17.38
N GLU A 202 -9.20 -2.24 16.60
CA GLU A 202 -10.40 -1.40 16.66
C GLU A 202 -11.09 -1.33 15.30
#